data_AF-A0A9E3NCR2-F1
#
_entry.id   AF-A0A9E3NCR2-F1
#
_cell.length_a   1.000
_cell.length_b   1.000
_cell.length_c   1.000
_cell.angle_alpha   90.00
_cell.angle_beta   90.00
_cell.angle_gamma   90.00
#
_symmetry.space_group_name_H-M   'P 1'
#
loop_
_entity.id
_entity.type
_entity.pdbx_description
1 polymer ?
#
loop_
_entity_poly.entity_id
_entity_poly.type
_entity_poly.pdbx_seq_one_letter_code
_entity_poly.pdbx_strand_id
1 'polypeptide(L)'
;MLRATLLLALVAALILPLAARAQRADWIDTRPGAPGPSLSGAHVISAAEDYPVVALAAADLRRDLALVTGRSEAADGILICVGTIGRNPAIDRLIALGKLDATRLAGAWESFTIATVERPAAGIPCTLVVAGSDRRGT
;
A
#
# COMPACT_ATOMS: atom_id res chain seq x y z
N MET A 1 33.04 47.21 -19.93
CA MET A 1 31.69 46.71 -20.28
C MET A 1 31.47 45.24 -19.91
N LEU A 2 32.45 44.34 -20.10
CA LEU A 2 32.34 42.91 -19.81
C LEU A 2 32.02 42.54 -18.34
N ARG A 3 32.50 43.34 -17.37
CA ARG A 3 32.30 43.09 -15.93
C ARG A 3 30.87 43.33 -15.44
N ALA A 4 30.16 44.28 -16.06
CA ALA A 4 28.77 44.59 -15.69
C ALA A 4 27.79 43.52 -16.20
N THR A 5 28.06 42.97 -17.38
CA THR A 5 27.27 41.88 -17.98
C THR A 5 27.40 40.57 -17.20
N LEU A 6 28.60 40.26 -16.70
CA LEU A 6 28.84 39.10 -15.85
C LEU A 6 28.09 39.18 -14.50
N LEU A 7 28.07 40.37 -13.88
CA LEU A 7 27.34 40.57 -12.63
C LEU A 7 25.82 40.47 -12.83
N LEU A 8 25.31 41.04 -13.93
CA LEU A 8 23.87 40.98 -14.27
C LEU A 8 23.41 39.55 -14.57
N ALA A 9 24.23 38.76 -15.27
CA ALA A 9 23.95 37.35 -15.54
C ALA A 9 23.96 36.49 -14.27
N LEU A 10 24.86 36.76 -13.33
CA LEU A 10 24.94 36.05 -12.05
C LEU A 10 23.72 36.34 -11.16
N VAL A 11 23.27 37.61 -11.13
CA VAL A 11 22.06 38.01 -10.40
C VAL A 11 20.81 37.42 -11.06
N ALA A 12 20.72 37.40 -12.38
CA ALA A 12 19.61 36.74 -13.09
C ALA A 12 19.55 35.24 -12.79
N ALA A 13 20.69 34.54 -12.74
CA ALA A 13 20.74 33.12 -12.38
C ALA A 13 20.34 32.84 -10.92
N LEU A 14 20.54 33.78 -10.00
CA LEU A 14 20.14 33.66 -8.59
C LEU A 14 18.64 33.93 -8.37
N ILE A 15 18.00 34.70 -9.26
CA ILE A 15 16.58 35.08 -9.16
C ILE A 15 15.69 34.17 -10.00
N LEU A 16 16.25 33.32 -10.89
CA LEU A 16 15.45 32.28 -11.52
C LEU A 16 14.89 31.37 -10.43
N PRO A 17 13.55 31.33 -10.25
CA PRO A 17 12.97 30.39 -9.32
C PRO A 17 13.34 29.02 -9.84
N LEU A 18 14.17 28.29 -9.09
CA LEU A 18 14.30 26.87 -9.28
C LEU A 18 12.90 26.34 -9.04
N ALA A 19 12.16 26.07 -10.10
CA ALA A 19 10.80 25.56 -9.99
C ALA A 19 10.93 24.22 -9.26
N ALA A 20 10.73 24.26 -7.94
CA ALA A 20 10.65 23.07 -7.13
C ALA A 20 9.47 22.31 -7.70
N ARG A 21 9.75 21.23 -8.44
CA ARG A 21 8.72 20.31 -8.85
C ARG A 21 8.21 19.68 -7.56
N ALA A 22 7.09 20.19 -7.06
CA ALA A 22 6.29 19.44 -6.12
C ALA A 22 6.04 18.08 -6.77
N GLN A 23 6.51 17.01 -6.13
CA GLN A 23 6.31 15.67 -6.61
C GLN A 23 4.80 15.43 -6.61
N ARG A 24 4.18 15.38 -7.79
CA ARG A 24 2.79 14.97 -7.89
C ARG A 24 2.69 13.57 -7.31
N ALA A 25 1.79 13.40 -6.36
CA ALA A 25 1.41 12.09 -5.87
C ALA A 25 0.56 11.41 -6.96
N ASP A 26 1.20 10.91 -8.02
CA ASP A 26 0.53 10.18 -9.11
C ASP A 26 -0.06 8.83 -8.65
N TRP A 27 0.05 8.51 -7.35
CA TRP A 27 -0.51 7.33 -6.69
C TRP A 27 -1.86 7.60 -6.00
N ILE A 28 -2.34 8.85 -5.99
CA ILE A 28 -3.69 9.22 -5.50
C ILE A 28 -4.52 9.69 -6.70
N ASP A 29 -5.62 8.99 -6.97
CA ASP A 29 -6.62 9.43 -7.94
C ASP A 29 -7.94 9.71 -7.21
N THR A 30 -8.32 10.98 -7.13
CA THR A 30 -9.55 11.43 -6.45
C THR A 30 -10.75 11.49 -7.39
N ARG A 31 -10.58 11.15 -8.67
CA ARG A 31 -11.67 11.15 -9.63
C ARG A 31 -12.64 10.01 -9.31
N PRO A 32 -13.96 10.26 -9.31
CA PRO A 32 -14.94 9.17 -9.24
C PRO A 32 -14.68 8.14 -10.35
N GLY A 33 -14.71 6.86 -10.00
CA GLY A 33 -14.45 5.77 -10.97
C GLY A 33 -12.97 5.57 -11.31
N ALA A 34 -12.06 6.13 -10.52
CA ALA A 34 -10.65 5.78 -10.61
C ALA A 34 -10.45 4.25 -10.56
N PRO A 35 -9.51 3.70 -11.34
CA PRO A 35 -9.27 2.27 -11.37
C PRO A 35 -8.78 1.78 -10.01
N GLY A 36 -9.38 0.69 -9.51
CA GLY A 36 -9.02 0.05 -8.25
C GLY A 36 -10.17 -0.77 -7.68
N PRO A 37 -9.89 -1.72 -6.77
CA PRO A 37 -10.95 -2.46 -6.10
C PRO A 37 -11.71 -1.57 -5.11
N SER A 38 -13.04 -1.69 -5.09
CA SER A 38 -13.85 -1.06 -4.05
C SER A 38 -13.57 -1.71 -2.70
N LEU A 39 -13.32 -0.89 -1.67
CA LEU A 39 -13.14 -1.36 -0.29
C LEU A 39 -14.46 -1.41 0.50
N SER A 40 -15.57 -0.94 -0.07
CA SER A 40 -16.87 -0.99 0.58
C SER A 40 -17.35 -2.44 0.71
N GLY A 41 -17.64 -2.87 1.94
CA GLY A 41 -17.98 -4.26 2.25
C GLY A 41 -16.83 -5.27 2.13
N ALA A 42 -15.58 -4.81 2.06
CA ALA A 42 -14.41 -5.69 2.00
C ALA A 42 -14.25 -6.56 3.24
N HIS A 43 -13.77 -7.79 3.06
CA HIS A 43 -13.46 -8.76 4.12
C HIS A 43 -12.00 -8.66 4.52
N VAL A 44 -11.72 -8.44 5.80
CA VAL A 44 -10.33 -8.38 6.32
C VAL A 44 -10.00 -9.68 7.04
N ILE A 45 -9.05 -10.43 6.48
CA ILE A 45 -8.64 -11.75 6.97
C ILE A 45 -7.15 -11.79 7.34
N SER A 46 -6.82 -12.60 8.35
CA SER A 46 -5.46 -12.94 8.75
C SER A 46 -5.36 -14.44 9.03
N ALA A 47 -4.15 -14.99 9.10
CA ALA A 47 -3.93 -16.39 9.41
C ALA A 47 -4.03 -16.65 10.93
N ALA A 48 -4.51 -17.83 11.33
CA ALA A 48 -4.59 -18.21 12.74
C ALA A 48 -3.21 -18.40 13.37
N GLU A 49 -2.21 -18.72 12.55
CA GLU A 49 -0.81 -18.93 12.91
C GLU A 49 -0.02 -17.62 13.02
N ASP A 50 -0.63 -16.49 12.67
CA ASP A 50 0.01 -15.18 12.74
C ASP A 50 0.14 -14.68 14.19
N TYR A 51 0.79 -13.54 14.37
CA TYR A 51 0.87 -12.91 15.70
C TYR A 51 -0.53 -12.48 16.16
N PRO A 52 -0.91 -12.72 17.43
CA PRO A 52 -2.24 -12.36 17.93
C PRO A 52 -2.61 -10.87 17.73
N VAL A 53 -1.61 -9.98 17.77
CA VAL A 53 -1.81 -8.54 17.53
C VAL A 53 -2.26 -8.23 16.10
N VAL A 54 -1.87 -9.03 15.11
CA VAL A 54 -2.27 -8.86 13.72
C VAL A 54 -3.77 -9.12 13.57
N ALA A 55 -4.31 -10.13 14.25
CA ALA A 55 -5.75 -10.39 14.24
C ALA A 55 -6.55 -9.24 14.89
N LEU A 56 -6.00 -8.60 15.93
CA LEU A 56 -6.59 -7.41 16.54
C LEU A 56 -6.58 -6.23 15.57
N ALA A 57 -5.44 -5.94 14.93
CA ALA A 57 -5.32 -4.88 13.93
C ALA A 57 -6.25 -5.11 12.73
N ALA A 58 -6.36 -6.35 12.25
CA ALA A 58 -7.30 -6.72 11.19
C ALA A 58 -8.77 -6.48 11.60
N ALA A 59 -9.11 -6.75 12.87
CA ALA A 59 -10.46 -6.49 13.39
C ALA A 59 -10.76 -4.99 13.51
N ASP A 60 -9.76 -4.19 13.90
CA ASP A 60 -9.88 -2.73 13.94
C ASP A 60 -10.02 -2.15 12.53
N LEU A 61 -9.22 -2.61 11.56
CA LEU A 61 -9.34 -2.19 10.15
C LEU A 61 -10.74 -2.50 9.58
N ARG A 62 -11.30 -3.68 9.89
CA ARG A 62 -12.67 -4.02 9.49
C ARG A 62 -13.69 -3.03 10.06
N ARG A 63 -13.54 -2.63 11.32
CA ARG A 63 -14.40 -1.64 11.96
C ARG A 63 -14.28 -0.29 11.28
N ASP A 64 -13.05 0.14 11.00
CA ASP A 64 -12.78 1.43 10.35
C ASP A 64 -13.37 1.48 8.95
N LEU A 65 -13.21 0.42 8.15
CA LEU A 65 -13.83 0.32 6.83
C LEU A 65 -15.36 0.42 6.91
N ALA A 66 -15.99 -0.24 7.88
CA ALA A 66 -17.43 -0.14 8.07
C ALA A 66 -17.87 1.29 8.48
N LEU A 67 -17.10 1.96 9.34
CA LEU A 67 -17.38 3.34 9.78
C LEU A 67 -17.22 4.35 8.64
N VAL A 68 -16.14 4.22 7.85
CA VAL A 68 -15.83 5.15 6.75
C VAL A 68 -16.77 4.94 5.55
N THR A 69 -17.06 3.69 5.21
CA THR A 69 -17.86 3.37 4.02
C THR A 69 -19.35 3.24 4.30
N GLY A 70 -19.75 3.16 5.58
CA GLY A 70 -21.13 2.91 5.99
C GLY A 70 -21.63 1.48 5.66
N ARG A 71 -20.74 0.58 5.24
CA ARG A 71 -21.07 -0.79 4.83
C ARG A 71 -20.13 -1.82 5.47
N SER A 72 -20.72 -2.75 6.22
CA SER A 72 -20.01 -3.92 6.77
C SER A 72 -19.69 -4.95 5.68
N GLU A 73 -18.87 -5.95 6.02
CA GLU A 73 -18.48 -7.07 5.16
C GLU A 73 -19.67 -7.64 4.37
N ALA A 74 -19.51 -7.78 3.06
CA ALA A 74 -20.57 -8.20 2.14
C ALA A 74 -20.06 -9.27 1.17
N ALA A 75 -20.91 -10.17 0.71
CA ALA A 75 -20.49 -11.32 -0.11
C ALA A 75 -19.81 -10.94 -1.44
N ASP A 76 -20.09 -9.74 -1.96
CA ASP A 76 -19.51 -9.13 -3.16
C ASP A 76 -18.24 -8.30 -2.87
N GLY A 77 -17.85 -8.17 -1.60
CA GLY A 77 -16.68 -7.41 -1.17
C GLY A 77 -15.37 -8.10 -1.52
N ILE A 78 -14.35 -7.29 -1.80
CA ILE A 78 -12.98 -7.79 -2.00
C ILE A 78 -12.41 -8.39 -0.71
N LEU A 79 -11.50 -9.35 -0.85
CA LEU A 79 -10.68 -9.86 0.25
C LEU A 79 -9.43 -8.98 0.46
N ILE A 80 -9.19 -8.61 1.71
CA ILE A 80 -7.96 -7.97 2.19
C ILE A 80 -7.23 -8.99 3.07
N CYS A 81 -6.11 -9.52 2.58
CA CYS A 81 -5.28 -10.46 3.31
C CYS A 81 -4.16 -9.71 4.05
N VAL A 82 -4.18 -9.76 5.37
CA VAL A 82 -3.20 -9.10 6.25
C VAL A 82 -2.37 -10.16 6.94
N GLY A 83 -1.04 -10.02 6.96
CA GLY A 83 -0.22 -10.93 7.74
C GLY A 83 1.28 -10.70 7.69
N THR A 84 1.98 -11.35 8.62
CA THR A 84 3.44 -11.35 8.68
C THR A 84 4.01 -12.45 7.79
N ILE A 85 5.06 -12.13 7.04
CA ILE A 85 5.77 -13.10 6.19
C ILE A 85 6.35 -14.23 7.06
N GLY A 86 6.19 -15.47 6.58
CA GLY A 86 6.60 -16.68 7.29
C GLY A 86 5.63 -17.16 8.37
N ARG A 87 4.51 -16.45 8.57
CA ARG A 87 3.43 -16.85 9.50
C ARG A 87 2.04 -16.86 8.88
N ASN A 88 1.88 -16.36 7.66
CA ASN A 88 0.63 -16.39 6.93
C ASN A 88 0.78 -17.26 5.66
N PRO A 89 0.30 -18.52 5.67
CA PRO A 89 0.50 -19.44 4.55
C PRO A 89 -0.06 -18.94 3.21
N ALA A 90 -1.11 -18.11 3.23
CA ALA A 90 -1.67 -17.55 2.01
C ALA A 90 -0.71 -16.52 1.39
N ILE A 91 -0.14 -15.63 2.20
CA ILE A 91 0.85 -14.63 1.77
C ILE A 91 2.13 -15.33 1.31
N ASP A 92 2.62 -16.30 2.08
CA ASP A 92 3.83 -17.05 1.74
C ASP A 92 3.69 -17.79 0.41
N ARG A 93 2.51 -18.34 0.12
CA ARG A 93 2.20 -18.95 -1.18
C ARG A 93 2.22 -17.92 -2.31
N LEU A 94 1.71 -16.71 -2.10
CA LEU A 94 1.75 -15.66 -3.13
C LEU A 94 3.19 -15.24 -3.43
N ILE A 95 4.05 -15.15 -2.41
CA ILE A 95 5.49 -14.88 -2.57
C ILE A 95 6.16 -16.02 -3.33
N ALA A 96 5.92 -17.27 -2.94
CA ALA A 96 6.50 -18.45 -3.59
C ALA A 96 6.09 -18.58 -5.07
N LEU A 97 4.88 -18.13 -5.42
CA LEU A 97 4.38 -18.07 -6.80
C LEU A 97 4.87 -16.84 -7.58
N GLY A 98 5.65 -15.94 -6.97
CA GLY A 98 6.10 -14.69 -7.59
C GLY A 98 4.99 -13.67 -7.83
N LYS A 99 3.82 -13.84 -7.19
CA LYS A 99 2.67 -12.94 -7.31
C LYS A 99 2.74 -11.75 -6.35
N LEU A 100 3.60 -11.82 -5.34
CA LEU A 100 3.89 -10.75 -4.39
C LEU A 100 5.41 -10.62 -4.24
N ASP A 101 5.95 -9.44 -4.52
CA ASP A 101 7.36 -9.14 -4.24
C ASP A 101 7.49 -8.65 -2.79
N ALA A 102 8.14 -9.46 -1.97
CA ALA A 102 8.45 -9.16 -0.58
C ALA A 102 9.96 -9.16 -0.30
N THR A 103 10.80 -9.11 -1.34
CA THR A 103 12.27 -9.21 -1.21
C THR A 103 12.86 -8.18 -0.27
N ARG A 104 12.28 -6.97 -0.24
CA ARG A 104 12.70 -5.87 0.65
C ARG A 104 12.26 -6.00 2.11
N LEU A 105 11.37 -6.95 2.43
CA LEU A 105 10.84 -7.13 3.77
C LEU A 105 11.63 -8.15 4.60
N ALA A 106 12.38 -9.05 3.95
CA ALA A 106 13.18 -10.03 4.66
C ALA A 106 14.30 -9.35 5.49
N GLY A 107 14.23 -9.47 6.82
CA GLY A 107 15.18 -8.86 7.74
C GLY A 107 15.01 -7.34 7.93
N ALA A 108 14.00 -6.73 7.33
CA ALA A 108 13.67 -5.33 7.55
C ALA A 108 12.94 -5.13 8.89
N TRP A 109 13.19 -4.01 9.55
CA TRP A 109 12.53 -3.65 10.81
C TRP A 109 11.22 -2.92 10.52
N GLU A 110 10.11 -3.39 11.10
CA GLU A 110 8.80 -2.73 11.10
C GLU A 110 8.37 -2.22 9.71
N SER A 111 8.61 -3.04 8.69
CA SER A 111 8.38 -2.68 7.29
C SER A 111 7.23 -3.47 6.71
N PHE A 112 6.54 -2.90 5.72
CA PHE A 112 5.43 -3.56 5.04
C PHE A 112 5.37 -3.23 3.55
N THR A 113 4.59 -4.03 2.83
CA THR A 113 4.17 -3.75 1.46
C THR A 113 2.66 -3.91 1.35
N ILE A 114 2.04 -3.07 0.51
CA ILE A 114 0.63 -3.16 0.16
C ILE A 114 0.56 -3.35 -1.34
N ALA A 115 -0.11 -4.41 -1.78
CA ALA A 115 -0.23 -4.72 -3.20
C ALA A 115 -1.61 -5.29 -3.52
N THR A 116 -2.15 -4.91 -4.68
CA THR A 116 -3.28 -5.64 -5.26
C THR A 116 -2.73 -6.82 -6.06
N VAL A 117 -3.19 -8.02 -5.74
CA VAL A 117 -2.78 -9.26 -6.42
C VAL A 117 -3.95 -9.78 -7.24
N GLU A 118 -3.74 -9.91 -8.55
CA GLU A 118 -4.70 -10.53 -9.46
C GLU A 118 -4.65 -12.05 -9.38
N ARG A 119 -5.83 -12.69 -9.47
CA ARG A 119 -5.99 -14.14 -9.47
C ARG A 119 -5.15 -14.83 -8.38
N PRO A 120 -5.25 -14.42 -7.10
CA PRO A 120 -4.41 -14.96 -6.02
C PRO A 120 -4.63 -16.46 -5.84
N ALA A 121 -5.87 -16.92 -5.98
CA ALA A 121 -6.28 -18.33 -5.94
C ALA A 121 -7.45 -18.57 -6.90
N ALA A 122 -7.84 -19.85 -7.07
CA ALA A 122 -8.99 -20.22 -7.89
C ALA A 122 -10.27 -19.56 -7.36
N GLY A 123 -11.06 -18.97 -8.27
CA GLY A 123 -12.31 -18.30 -7.92
C GLY A 123 -12.18 -16.91 -7.31
N ILE A 124 -10.96 -16.42 -7.03
CA ILE A 124 -10.73 -15.07 -6.50
C ILE A 124 -10.18 -14.21 -7.64
N PRO A 125 -10.90 -13.19 -8.13
CA PRO A 125 -10.44 -12.35 -9.25
C PRO A 125 -9.28 -11.43 -8.84
N CYS A 126 -9.36 -10.84 -7.65
CA CYS A 126 -8.31 -10.01 -7.06
C CYS A 126 -8.41 -10.01 -5.53
N THR A 127 -7.31 -9.64 -4.89
CA THR A 127 -7.23 -9.39 -3.44
C THR A 127 -6.29 -8.23 -3.17
N LEU A 128 -6.52 -7.49 -2.11
CA LEU A 128 -5.51 -6.60 -1.54
C LEU A 128 -4.70 -7.37 -0.51
N VAL A 129 -3.38 -7.23 -0.53
CA VAL A 129 -2.48 -7.87 0.43
C VAL A 129 -1.73 -6.80 1.20
N VAL A 130 -1.70 -6.92 2.53
CA VAL A 130 -0.83 -6.16 3.43
C VAL A 130 0.12 -7.18 4.07
N ALA A 131 1.39 -7.14 3.69
CA ALA A 131 2.40 -8.07 4.18
C ALA A 131 3.48 -7.31 4.96
N GLY A 132 3.68 -7.68 6.22
CA GLY A 132 4.70 -7.09 7.09
C GLY A 132 5.93 -7.99 7.29
N SER A 133 7.07 -7.36 7.59
CA SER A 133 8.34 -8.05 7.92
C SER A 133 8.33 -8.67 9.32
N ASP A 134 7.57 -8.07 10.24
CA ASP A 134 7.38 -8.51 11.62
C ASP A 134 5.98 -8.12 12.13
N ARG A 135 5.68 -8.46 13.38
CA ARG A 135 4.38 -8.24 14.03
C ARG A 135 3.93 -6.77 14.12
N ARG A 136 4.86 -5.82 14.02
CA ARG A 136 4.59 -4.38 14.14
C ARG A 136 4.61 -3.70 12.76
N GLY A 137 5.40 -4.22 11.83
CA GLY A 137 5.32 -3.82 10.43
C GLY A 137 4.00 -4.21 9.78
N THR A 138 3.43 -5.36 10.19
CA THR A 138 2.12 -5.84 9.73
C THR A 138 0.97 -5.00 10.28
#